data_AF-A0A920F7J9-F1
#
_entry.id   AF-A0A920F7J9-F1
#
_cell.length_a   1.000
_cell.length_b   1.000
_cell.length_c   1.000
_cell.angle_alpha   90.00
_cell.angle_beta   90.00
_cell.angle_gamma   90.00
#
_symmetry.space_group_name_H-M   'P 1'
#
loop_
_entity.id
_entity.type
_entity.pdbx_description
1 polymer ?
#
loop_
_entity_poly.entity_id
_entity_poly.type
_entity_poly.pdbx_seq_one_letter_code
_entity_poly.pdbx_strand_id
1 'polypeptide(L)'
;MHSLIMLTIGKFVKRQAIANKKHVDRKNWRVVTLAHIADTREQALENVKFGIEQFARYFREIATFPIVPDNIHNAAEYLMENNMACIGTPDDAIKYIEKLQKGTGGFGAYMELAHNWADWQATKRHYELMSRYVAPHFQGLNSLRQASYNYSFENRDVFVGKAAAAVQQAIDTHEKTTGKKDIAAE
;
A
#
# COMPACT_ATOMS: atom_id res chain seq x y z
N MET A 1 -17.63 -3.60 14.50
CA MET A 1 -17.87 -4.99 14.98
C MET A 1 -16.77 -5.96 14.48
N HIS A 2 -16.44 -5.97 13.19
CA HIS A 2 -15.42 -6.86 12.59
C HIS A 2 -14.03 -6.86 13.27
N SER A 3 -13.47 -5.69 13.58
CA SER A 3 -12.15 -5.61 14.23
C SER A 3 -12.11 -6.21 15.64
N LEU A 4 -13.22 -6.13 16.38
CA LEU A 4 -13.33 -6.71 17.73
C LEU A 4 -13.39 -8.25 17.67
N ILE A 5 -14.06 -8.80 16.66
CA ILE A 5 -14.13 -10.24 16.42
C ILE A 5 -12.72 -10.78 16.12
N MET A 6 -11.98 -10.17 15.18
CA MET A 6 -10.63 -10.63 14.85
C MET A 6 -9.67 -10.57 16.04
N LEU A 7 -9.73 -9.50 16.85
CA LEU A 7 -8.94 -9.40 18.08
C LEU A 7 -9.28 -10.51 19.07
N THR A 8 -10.57 -10.82 19.21
CA THR A 8 -11.07 -11.85 20.13
C THR A 8 -10.65 -13.24 19.69
N ILE A 9 -10.78 -13.57 18.40
CA ILE A 9 -10.26 -14.81 17.82
C ILE A 9 -8.77 -14.93 18.08
N GLY A 10 -8.01 -13.85 17.87
CA GLY A 10 -6.58 -13.85 18.13
C GLY A 10 -6.22 -14.11 19.60
N LYS A 11 -6.97 -13.52 20.54
CA LYS A 11 -6.81 -13.79 21.99
C LYS A 11 -7.17 -15.24 22.32
N PHE A 12 -8.24 -15.78 21.73
CA PHE A 12 -8.66 -17.16 21.93
C PHE A 12 -7.59 -18.14 21.45
N VAL A 13 -7.07 -17.97 20.22
CA VAL A 13 -5.99 -18.80 19.67
C VAL A 13 -4.76 -18.77 20.59
N LYS A 14 -4.35 -17.59 21.07
CA LYS A 14 -3.23 -17.48 22.02
C LYS A 14 -3.51 -18.25 23.32
N ARG A 15 -4.71 -18.10 23.89
CA ARG A 15 -5.11 -18.80 25.11
C ARG A 15 -5.06 -20.32 24.93
N GLN A 16 -5.58 -20.82 23.81
CA GLN A 16 -5.56 -22.25 23.49
C GLN A 16 -4.14 -22.77 23.24
N ALA A 17 -3.30 -21.98 22.56
CA ALA A 17 -1.90 -22.34 22.36
C ALA A 17 -1.18 -22.51 23.70
N ILE A 18 -1.33 -21.56 24.63
CA ILE A 18 -0.75 -21.65 25.97
C ILE A 18 -1.26 -22.89 26.72
N ALA A 19 -2.58 -23.12 26.73
CA ALA A 19 -3.19 -24.28 27.40
C ALA A 19 -2.64 -25.62 26.87
N ASN A 20 -2.24 -25.65 25.60
CA ASN A 20 -1.70 -26.85 24.93
C ASN A 20 -0.17 -26.82 24.77
N LYS A 21 0.54 -25.95 25.49
CA LYS A 21 2.02 -25.81 25.43
C LYS A 21 2.55 -25.59 24.00
N LYS A 22 1.79 -24.88 23.17
CA LYS A 22 2.17 -24.41 21.83
C LYS A 22 2.49 -22.93 21.86
N HIS A 23 3.37 -22.49 20.96
CA HIS A 23 3.70 -21.08 20.77
C HIS A 23 3.12 -20.58 19.44
N VAL A 24 2.50 -19.40 19.45
CA VAL A 24 1.97 -18.74 18.25
C VAL A 24 2.53 -17.33 18.14
N ASP A 25 2.98 -16.97 16.95
CA ASP A 25 3.52 -15.64 16.64
C ASP A 25 2.60 -14.96 15.62
N ARG A 26 2.26 -13.69 15.88
CA ARG A 26 1.40 -12.89 14.99
C ARG A 26 2.05 -12.65 13.62
N LYS A 27 3.38 -12.72 13.50
CA LYS A 27 4.07 -12.65 12.20
C LYS A 27 3.71 -13.81 11.26
N ASN A 28 3.21 -14.90 11.81
CA ASN A 28 2.77 -16.06 11.01
C ASN A 28 1.30 -15.96 10.62
N TRP A 29 0.58 -14.94 11.09
CA TRP A 29 -0.83 -14.79 10.79
C TRP A 29 -1.01 -14.17 9.41
N ARG A 30 -2.09 -14.60 8.75
CA ARG A 30 -2.52 -14.15 7.44
C ARG A 30 -3.93 -13.63 7.58
N VAL A 31 -4.17 -12.40 7.15
CA VAL A 31 -5.50 -11.78 7.16
C VAL A 31 -5.94 -11.63 5.71
N VAL A 32 -7.05 -12.27 5.36
CA VAL A 32 -7.67 -12.18 4.04
C VAL A 32 -8.75 -11.11 4.08
N THR A 33 -8.74 -10.19 3.13
CA THR A 33 -9.73 -9.11 3.02
C THR A 33 -10.20 -8.92 1.59
N LEU A 34 -11.26 -8.13 1.45
CA LEU A 34 -11.80 -7.70 0.17
C LEU A 34 -11.25 -6.31 -0.14
N ALA A 35 -10.62 -6.13 -1.30
CA ALA A 35 -10.16 -4.82 -1.73
C ALA A 35 -10.18 -4.69 -3.24
N HIS A 36 -10.65 -3.55 -3.74
CA HIS A 36 -10.46 -3.13 -5.13
C HIS A 36 -10.08 -1.65 -5.15
N ILE A 37 -8.93 -1.33 -5.71
CA ILE A 37 -8.45 0.05 -5.80
C ILE A 37 -8.21 0.48 -7.23
N ALA A 38 -8.39 1.78 -7.47
CA ALA A 38 -8.15 2.43 -8.75
C ALA A 38 -7.47 3.79 -8.53
N ASP A 39 -7.17 4.49 -9.63
CA ASP A 39 -6.55 5.81 -9.58
C ASP A 39 -7.44 6.85 -8.88
N THR A 40 -8.76 6.68 -8.95
CA THR A 40 -9.74 7.47 -8.18
C THR A 40 -10.78 6.58 -7.48
N ARG A 41 -11.45 7.13 -6.47
CA ARG A 41 -12.53 6.40 -5.76
C ARG A 41 -13.70 6.10 -6.69
N GLU A 42 -14.05 7.05 -7.54
CA GLU A 42 -15.14 6.94 -8.49
C GLU A 42 -14.87 5.80 -9.49
N GLN A 43 -13.63 5.70 -9.97
CA GLN A 43 -13.24 4.61 -10.86
C GLN A 43 -13.24 3.26 -10.13
N ALA A 44 -12.81 3.19 -8.86
CA ALA A 44 -12.88 1.96 -8.08
C ALA A 44 -14.33 1.48 -7.92
N LEU A 45 -15.24 2.41 -7.60
CA LEU A 45 -16.68 2.14 -7.49
C LEU A 45 -17.29 1.72 -8.82
N GLU A 46 -16.88 2.34 -9.93
CA GLU A 46 -17.36 1.95 -11.26
C GLU A 46 -16.87 0.54 -11.62
N ASN A 47 -15.59 0.25 -11.40
CA ASN A 47 -14.98 -1.03 -11.71
C ASN A 47 -15.70 -2.20 -11.03
N VAL A 48 -16.04 -2.06 -9.74
CA VAL A 48 -16.63 -3.16 -8.97
C VAL A 48 -18.06 -3.52 -9.40
N LYS A 49 -18.77 -2.61 -10.08
CA LYS A 49 -20.13 -2.89 -10.61
C LYS A 49 -20.14 -4.07 -11.57
N PHE A 50 -19.00 -4.41 -12.16
CA PHE A 50 -18.85 -5.55 -13.06
C PHE A 50 -19.24 -6.89 -12.40
N GLY A 51 -18.85 -7.11 -11.13
CA GLY A 51 -18.98 -8.43 -10.48
C GLY A 51 -19.51 -8.44 -9.04
N ILE A 52 -19.63 -7.27 -8.40
CA ILE A 52 -19.95 -7.22 -6.96
C ILE A 52 -21.35 -7.74 -6.61
N GLU A 53 -22.32 -7.57 -7.50
CA GLU A 53 -23.69 -8.08 -7.25
C GLU A 53 -23.78 -9.59 -7.42
N GLN A 54 -23.04 -10.18 -8.36
CA GLN A 54 -22.93 -11.62 -8.52
C GLN A 54 -22.22 -12.23 -7.30
N PHE A 55 -21.18 -11.57 -6.81
CA PHE A 55 -20.50 -11.93 -5.57
C PHE A 55 -21.46 -11.86 -4.38
N ALA A 56 -22.20 -10.76 -4.23
CA ALA A 56 -23.17 -10.60 -3.15
C ALA A 56 -24.28 -11.66 -3.22
N ARG A 57 -24.79 -11.97 -4.41
CA ARG A 57 -25.77 -13.05 -4.63
C ARG A 57 -25.24 -14.41 -4.17
N TYR A 58 -24.00 -14.77 -4.51
CA TYR A 58 -23.39 -16.01 -4.02
C TYR A 58 -23.37 -16.08 -2.49
N PHE A 59 -23.02 -14.97 -1.82
CA PHE A 59 -22.99 -14.92 -0.37
C PHE A 59 -24.38 -14.95 0.29
N ARG A 60 -25.43 -14.53 -0.43
CA ARG A 60 -26.82 -14.65 0.02
C ARG A 60 -27.36 -16.07 -0.15
N GLU A 61 -27.16 -16.65 -1.32
CA GLU A 61 -27.84 -17.88 -1.73
C GLU A 61 -27.08 -19.16 -1.32
N ILE A 62 -25.74 -19.11 -1.26
CA ILE A 62 -24.91 -20.32 -1.17
C ILE A 62 -23.99 -20.33 0.06
N ALA A 63 -23.42 -19.19 0.45
CA ALA A 63 -22.46 -19.16 1.54
C ALA A 63 -23.09 -19.47 2.90
N THR A 64 -22.39 -20.23 3.75
CA THR A 64 -22.85 -20.61 5.09
C THR A 64 -23.09 -19.40 6.02
N PHE A 65 -22.36 -18.32 5.79
CA PHE A 65 -22.50 -17.07 6.53
C PHE A 65 -22.66 -15.91 5.54
N PRO A 66 -23.86 -15.32 5.42
CA PRO A 66 -24.08 -14.21 4.52
C PRO A 66 -23.34 -12.98 5.04
N ILE A 67 -22.50 -12.41 4.17
CA ILE A 67 -21.75 -11.18 4.46
C ILE A 67 -22.45 -9.92 3.93
N VAL A 68 -23.40 -10.10 3.00
CA VAL A 68 -24.31 -9.06 2.50
C VAL A 68 -25.74 -9.54 2.73
N PRO A 69 -26.53 -8.90 3.60
CA PRO A 69 -27.93 -9.26 3.83
C PRO A 69 -28.82 -9.11 2.58
N ASP A 70 -29.94 -9.83 2.54
CA ASP A 70 -30.84 -9.88 1.39
C ASP A 70 -31.51 -8.54 1.04
N ASN A 71 -31.73 -7.68 2.04
CA ASN A 71 -32.35 -6.38 1.86
C ASN A 71 -31.35 -5.27 1.42
N ILE A 72 -30.09 -5.61 1.18
CA ILE A 72 -29.07 -4.66 0.73
C ILE A 72 -28.99 -4.64 -0.80
N HIS A 73 -29.33 -3.49 -1.38
CA HIS A 73 -29.34 -3.26 -2.82
C HIS A 73 -28.05 -2.62 -3.36
N ASN A 74 -27.17 -2.16 -2.47
CA ASN A 74 -25.84 -1.64 -2.82
C ASN A 74 -24.78 -2.39 -2.01
N ALA A 75 -24.28 -3.50 -2.55
CA ALA A 75 -23.29 -4.32 -1.85
C ALA A 75 -21.98 -3.56 -1.59
N ALA A 76 -21.55 -2.69 -2.51
CA ALA A 76 -20.31 -1.93 -2.39
C ALA A 76 -20.34 -1.00 -1.18
N GLU A 77 -21.37 -0.18 -1.07
CA GLU A 77 -21.58 0.76 0.04
C GLU A 77 -21.66 0.02 1.37
N TYR A 78 -22.48 -1.02 1.45
CA TYR A 78 -22.62 -1.81 2.66
C TYR A 78 -21.30 -2.42 3.14
N LEU A 79 -20.52 -3.01 2.24
CA LEU A 79 -19.24 -3.61 2.59
C LEU A 79 -18.22 -2.57 3.08
N MET A 80 -18.21 -1.37 2.50
CA MET A 80 -17.35 -0.27 2.94
C MET A 80 -17.76 0.27 4.32
N GLU A 81 -19.04 0.60 4.50
CA GLU A 81 -19.57 1.15 5.76
C GLU A 81 -19.34 0.21 6.94
N ASN A 82 -19.44 -1.10 6.70
CA ASN A 82 -19.20 -2.13 7.70
C ASN A 82 -17.72 -2.51 7.87
N ASN A 83 -16.79 -1.82 7.19
CA ASN A 83 -15.35 -2.07 7.18
C ASN A 83 -14.98 -3.51 6.74
N MET A 84 -15.80 -4.11 5.87
CA MET A 84 -15.61 -5.46 5.33
C MET A 84 -14.82 -5.46 4.03
N ALA A 85 -14.84 -4.35 3.30
CA ALA A 85 -14.06 -4.15 2.09
C ALA A 85 -13.42 -2.75 2.02
N CYS A 86 -12.36 -2.64 1.24
CA CYS A 86 -11.80 -1.37 0.79
C CYS A 86 -12.08 -1.19 -0.71
N ILE A 87 -12.87 -0.19 -1.08
CA ILE A 87 -13.08 0.18 -2.49
C ILE A 87 -12.70 1.66 -2.62
N GLY A 88 -11.58 1.96 -3.29
CA GLY A 88 -11.06 3.33 -3.26
C GLY A 88 -9.70 3.53 -3.93
N THR A 89 -8.87 4.39 -3.35
CA THR A 89 -7.52 4.71 -3.86
C THR A 89 -6.44 3.93 -3.09
N PRO A 90 -5.16 3.96 -3.53
CA PRO A 90 -4.05 3.42 -2.74
C PRO A 90 -3.99 3.95 -1.30
N ASP A 91 -4.27 5.23 -1.09
CA ASP A 91 -4.29 5.83 0.25
C ASP A 91 -5.39 5.25 1.13
N ASP A 92 -6.55 4.93 0.55
CA ASP A 92 -7.65 4.30 1.27
C ASP A 92 -7.27 2.87 1.68
N ALA A 93 -6.59 2.12 0.81
CA ALA A 93 -6.08 0.79 1.14
C ALA A 93 -5.02 0.84 2.24
N ILE A 94 -4.10 1.82 2.21
CA ILE A 94 -3.13 2.03 3.29
C ILE A 94 -3.86 2.25 4.62
N LYS A 95 -4.79 3.21 4.67
CA LYS A 95 -5.57 3.50 5.89
C LYS A 95 -6.37 2.29 6.36
N TYR A 96 -6.94 1.52 5.44
CA TYR A 96 -7.69 0.30 5.74
C TYR A 96 -6.79 -0.77 6.38
N ILE A 97 -5.62 -1.04 5.80
CA ILE A 97 -4.66 -2.02 6.30
C ILE A 97 -4.09 -1.59 7.66
N GLU A 98 -3.78 -0.31 7.86
CA GLU A 98 -3.34 0.23 9.16
C GLU A 98 -4.42 0.03 10.25
N LYS A 99 -5.69 0.30 9.92
CA LYS A 99 -6.82 0.02 10.81
C LYS A 99 -6.91 -1.47 11.16
N LEU A 100 -6.69 -2.36 10.19
CA LEU A 100 -6.65 -3.80 10.43
C LEU A 100 -5.48 -4.21 11.31
N GLN A 101 -4.28 -3.69 11.09
CA GLN A 101 -3.11 -3.96 11.94
C GLN A 101 -3.40 -3.54 13.38
N LYS A 102 -3.94 -2.33 13.59
CA LYS A 102 -4.34 -1.85 14.91
C LYS A 102 -5.44 -2.70 15.54
N GLY A 103 -6.50 -2.98 14.79
CA GLY A 103 -7.67 -3.71 15.26
C GLY A 103 -7.39 -5.17 15.60
N THR A 104 -6.55 -5.83 14.82
CA THR A 104 -6.17 -7.23 15.06
C THR A 104 -5.09 -7.36 16.12
N GLY A 105 -4.33 -6.30 16.41
CA GLY A 105 -3.11 -6.32 17.22
C GLY A 105 -1.88 -6.83 16.44
N GLY A 106 -1.90 -6.73 15.11
CA GLY A 106 -0.84 -7.11 14.19
C GLY A 106 -1.03 -8.48 13.53
N PHE A 107 -0.56 -8.58 12.29
CA PHE A 107 -0.47 -9.79 11.48
C PHE A 107 0.76 -9.70 10.57
N GLY A 108 1.24 -10.83 10.06
CA GLY A 108 2.47 -10.85 9.24
C GLY A 108 2.25 -10.82 7.73
N ALA A 109 1.07 -11.17 7.23
CA ALA A 109 0.74 -10.87 5.84
C ALA A 109 -0.73 -10.50 5.65
N TYR A 110 -0.91 -9.52 4.77
CA TYR A 110 -2.17 -9.13 4.17
C TYR A 110 -2.36 -9.98 2.90
N MET A 111 -3.56 -10.51 2.69
CA MET A 111 -3.91 -11.29 1.51
C MET A 111 -5.21 -10.78 0.91
N GLU A 112 -5.24 -10.63 -0.41
CA GLU A 112 -6.41 -10.18 -1.14
C GLU A 112 -7.19 -11.39 -1.63
N LEU A 113 -8.50 -11.44 -1.36
CA LEU A 113 -9.35 -12.45 -1.97
C LEU A 113 -9.55 -12.10 -3.45
N ALA A 114 -9.29 -13.04 -4.35
CA ALA A 114 -9.68 -12.91 -5.75
C ALA A 114 -11.21 -13.02 -5.89
N HIS A 115 -11.90 -11.88 -5.80
CA HIS A 115 -13.37 -11.79 -5.71
C HIS A 115 -14.06 -11.55 -7.07
N ASN A 116 -13.32 -11.31 -8.14
CA ASN A 116 -13.83 -11.07 -9.50
C ASN A 116 -14.82 -9.89 -9.61
N TRP A 117 -14.57 -8.79 -8.89
CA TRP A 117 -15.47 -7.63 -8.92
C TRP A 117 -15.30 -6.75 -10.15
N ALA A 118 -14.13 -6.80 -10.80
CA ALA A 118 -13.79 -5.96 -11.92
C ALA A 118 -13.36 -6.81 -13.12
N ASP A 119 -13.35 -6.20 -14.31
CA ASP A 119 -12.82 -6.85 -15.50
C ASP A 119 -11.29 -7.11 -15.39
N TRP A 120 -10.74 -7.79 -16.39
CA TRP A 120 -9.32 -8.14 -16.40
C TRP A 120 -8.38 -6.92 -16.36
N GLN A 121 -8.70 -5.84 -17.07
CA GLN A 121 -7.81 -4.69 -17.14
C GLN A 121 -7.82 -3.90 -15.82
N ALA A 122 -9.00 -3.68 -15.27
CA ALA A 122 -9.17 -3.04 -13.97
C ALA A 122 -8.56 -3.87 -12.84
N THR A 123 -8.69 -5.20 -12.88
CA THR A 123 -8.06 -6.10 -11.90
C THR A 123 -6.54 -6.04 -11.95
N LYS A 124 -5.93 -6.05 -13.14
CA LYS A 124 -4.47 -5.85 -13.27
C LYS A 124 -4.03 -4.48 -12.76
N ARG A 125 -4.78 -3.42 -13.08
CA ARG A 125 -4.47 -2.07 -12.61
C ARG A 125 -4.53 -2.00 -11.09
N HIS A 126 -5.53 -2.63 -10.47
CA HIS A 126 -5.61 -2.76 -9.02
C HIS A 126 -4.33 -3.40 -8.43
N TYR A 127 -3.87 -4.55 -8.95
CA TYR A 127 -2.64 -5.19 -8.46
C TYR A 127 -1.38 -4.35 -8.70
N GLU A 128 -1.31 -3.62 -9.82
CA GLU A 128 -0.23 -2.67 -10.07
C GLU A 128 -0.22 -1.57 -9.00
N LEU A 129 -1.37 -0.97 -8.70
CA LEU A 129 -1.49 0.07 -7.68
C LEU A 129 -1.15 -0.44 -6.28
N MET A 130 -1.63 -1.64 -5.93
CA MET A 130 -1.30 -2.29 -4.64
C MET A 130 0.21 -2.52 -4.52
N SER A 131 0.85 -3.05 -5.56
CA SER A 131 2.29 -3.33 -5.54
C SER A 131 3.16 -2.07 -5.58
N ARG A 132 2.76 -1.02 -6.31
CA ARG A 132 3.56 0.21 -6.46
C ARG A 132 3.43 1.16 -5.28
N TYR A 133 2.25 1.27 -4.69
CA TYR A 133 1.94 2.33 -3.72
C TYR A 133 1.62 1.79 -2.32
N VAL A 134 0.95 0.64 -2.23
CA VAL A 134 0.50 0.12 -0.93
C VAL A 134 1.57 -0.77 -0.29
N ALA A 135 2.10 -1.77 -1.00
CA ALA A 135 3.10 -2.69 -0.45
C ALA A 135 4.38 -1.98 0.04
N PRO A 136 4.96 -0.99 -0.68
CA PRO A 136 6.17 -0.31 -0.24
C PRO A 136 6.00 0.51 1.03
N HIS A 137 4.80 1.03 1.29
CA HIS A 137 4.46 1.75 2.54
C HIS A 137 4.69 0.85 3.76
N PHE A 138 4.18 -0.38 3.72
CA PHE A 138 4.28 -1.32 4.83
C PHE A 138 5.64 -2.03 4.93
N GLN A 139 6.32 -2.21 3.79
CA GLN A 139 7.60 -2.90 3.73
C GLN A 139 8.81 -1.96 3.91
N GLY A 140 8.59 -0.65 3.99
CA GLY A 140 9.66 0.33 4.19
C GLY A 140 10.64 0.46 3.02
N LEU A 141 10.27 -0.03 1.82
CA LEU A 141 11.16 -0.17 0.66
C LEU A 141 11.69 1.18 0.13
N ASN A 142 11.00 2.29 0.44
CA ASN A 142 11.37 3.63 -0.02
C ASN A 142 11.96 4.52 1.08
N SER A 143 12.09 4.03 2.31
CA SER A 143 12.54 4.83 3.47
C SER A 143 13.89 5.51 3.24
N LEU A 144 14.89 4.77 2.76
CA LEU A 144 16.22 5.31 2.47
C LEU A 144 16.23 6.29 1.29
N ARG A 145 15.42 6.03 0.27
CA ARG A 145 15.28 6.95 -0.88
C ARG A 145 14.66 8.27 -0.43
N GLN A 146 13.62 8.21 0.40
CA GLN A 146 12.99 9.40 0.96
C GLN A 146 13.95 10.17 1.86
N ALA A 147 14.70 9.48 2.72
CA ALA A 147 15.72 10.10 3.57
C ALA A 147 16.80 10.80 2.74
N SER A 148 17.31 10.16 1.70
CA SER A 148 18.28 10.76 0.77
C SER A 148 17.71 11.96 0.03
N TYR A 149 16.46 11.88 -0.43
CA TYR A 149 15.80 13.00 -1.10
C TYR A 149 15.65 14.20 -0.17
N ASN A 150 15.14 13.97 1.05
CA ASN A 150 14.95 15.02 2.05
C ASN A 150 16.28 15.68 2.41
N TYR A 151 17.32 14.89 2.66
CA TYR A 151 18.66 15.42 2.92
C TYR A 151 19.17 16.32 1.78
N SER A 152 19.03 15.88 0.54
CA SER A 152 19.42 16.66 -0.64
C SER A 152 18.60 17.95 -0.79
N PHE A 153 17.31 17.87 -0.49
CA PHE A 153 16.39 19.01 -0.55
C PHE A 153 16.71 20.06 0.53
N GLU A 154 16.89 19.62 1.78
CA GLU A 154 17.20 20.48 2.93
C GLU A 154 18.56 21.18 2.78
N ASN A 155 19.52 20.52 2.13
CA ASN A 155 20.89 21.04 1.94
C ASN A 155 21.11 21.64 0.54
N ARG A 156 20.04 21.88 -0.21
CA ARG A 156 20.11 22.30 -1.61
C ARG A 156 20.99 23.53 -1.82
N ASP A 157 20.85 24.54 -0.97
CA ASP A 157 21.58 25.80 -1.11
C ASP A 157 23.09 25.62 -0.92
N VAL A 158 23.49 24.76 0.03
CA VAL A 158 24.89 24.38 0.23
C VAL A 158 25.43 23.67 -1.00
N PHE A 159 24.68 22.73 -1.57
CA PHE A 159 25.10 21.98 -2.76
C PHE A 159 25.18 22.85 -4.01
N VAL A 160 24.23 23.77 -4.20
CA VAL A 160 24.26 24.72 -5.31
C VAL A 160 25.48 25.63 -5.21
N GLY A 161 25.79 26.17 -4.01
CA GLY A 161 26.98 26.99 -3.80
C GLY A 161 28.28 26.24 -4.09
N LYS A 162 28.40 25.00 -3.59
CA LYS A 162 29.57 24.15 -3.86
C LYS A 162 29.69 23.77 -5.34
N ALA A 163 28.58 23.47 -6.01
CA ALA A 163 28.56 23.16 -7.43
C ALA A 163 29.02 24.37 -8.27
N ALA A 164 28.52 25.57 -7.98
CA ALA A 164 28.94 26.79 -8.66
C ALA A 164 30.44 27.06 -8.48
N ALA A 165 30.95 26.94 -7.24
CA ALA A 165 32.37 27.10 -6.95
C ALA A 165 33.26 26.06 -7.70
N ALA A 166 32.82 24.80 -7.75
CA ALA A 166 33.53 23.75 -8.47
C ALA A 166 33.56 23.99 -9.99
N VAL A 167 32.47 24.49 -10.57
CA VAL A 167 32.41 24.91 -11.98
C VAL A 167 33.42 26.03 -12.25
N GLN A 168 33.44 27.06 -11.40
CA GLN A 168 34.40 28.16 -11.56
C GLN A 168 35.84 27.67 -11.47
N GLN A 169 36.15 26.82 -10.49
CA GLN A 169 37.48 26.23 -10.35
C GLN A 169 37.91 25.44 -11.61
N ALA A 170 36.99 24.71 -12.23
CA ALA A 170 37.26 23.98 -13.46
C ALA A 170 37.55 24.92 -14.64
N ILE A 171 36.81 26.03 -14.77
CA ILE A 171 37.07 27.09 -15.76
C ILE A 171 38.47 27.67 -15.57
N ASP A 172 38.79 28.12 -14.35
CA ASP A 172 40.08 28.72 -14.02
C ASP A 172 41.26 27.76 -14.30
N THR A 173 41.05 26.46 -14.04
CA THR A 173 42.05 25.42 -14.30
C THR A 173 42.25 25.21 -15.80
N HIS A 174 41.16 25.22 -16.58
CA HIS A 174 41.23 25.10 -18.03
C HIS A 174 42.01 26.27 -18.63
N GLU A 175 41.61 27.51 -18.33
CA GLU A 175 42.26 28.73 -18.84
C GLU A 175 43.77 28.78 -18.53
N LYS A 176 44.17 28.39 -17.32
CA LYS A 176 45.60 28.30 -16.95
C LYS A 176 46.36 27.26 -17.76
N THR A 177 45.70 26.19 -18.18
CA THR A 177 46.32 25.09 -18.91
C THR A 177 46.42 25.40 -20.42
N THR A 178 45.40 26.01 -21.02
CA THR A 178 45.44 26.47 -22.42
C THR A 178 46.33 27.69 -22.60
N GLY A 179 46.24 28.68 -21.71
CA GLY A 179 47.12 29.86 -21.75
C GLY A 179 48.61 29.51 -21.61
N LYS A 180 48.95 28.44 -20.89
CA LYS A 180 50.33 27.92 -20.82
C LYS A 180 50.78 27.17 -22.08
N LYS A 181 49.87 26.61 -22.87
CA LYS A 181 50.22 25.93 -24.13
C LYS A 181 50.48 26.93 -25.25
N ASP A 182 49.73 28.03 -25.29
CA ASP A 182 49.91 29.06 -26.32
C ASP A 182 51.21 29.87 -26.12
N ILE A 183 51.69 29.99 -24.87
CA ILE A 183 52.96 30.66 -24.54
C ILE A 183 54.19 29.75 -24.76
N ALA A 184 54.00 28.43 -24.83
CA ALA A 184 55.08 27.45 -25.01
C ALA A 184 55.31 27.03 -26.48
N ALA A 185 54.59 27.64 -27.43
CA ALA A 185 54.63 27.31 -28.86
C ALA A 185 55.42 28.32 -29.73
N GLU A 186 56.13 29.28 -29.13
CA GLU A 186 57.13 30.14 -29.80
C GLU A 186 58.56 29.74 -29.40
#